data_AF-A0A165Q2B5-F1
#
_entry.id   AF-A0A165Q2B5-F1
#
_cell.length_a   1.000
_cell.length_b   1.000
_cell.length_c   1.000
_cell.angle_alpha   90.00
_cell.angle_beta   90.00
_cell.angle_gamma   90.00
#
_symmetry.space_group_name_H-M   'P 1'
#
loop_
_entity.id
_entity.type
_entity.pdbx_description
1 polymer ?
#
loop_
_entity_poly.entity_id
_entity_poly.type
_entity_poly.pdbx_seq_one_letter_code
_entity_poly.pdbx_strand_id
1 'polypeptide(L)'
;MLVILGKSGKSRILEREMKAYSKEKVLLIDLVGVPALQSHTAWTTSVETYQDVVALLMEIEQNENFNEVEMIVLEFNAKIEIARYYLSWEKRLGKKFVITIQDY
;
A
#
# COMPACT_ATOMS: atom_id res chain seq x y z
N MET A 1 10.26 0.14 4.92
CA MET A 1 9.34 0.81 3.97
C MET A 1 10.08 1.04 2.67
N LEU A 2 9.46 0.68 1.55
CA LEU A 2 9.94 1.04 0.21
C LEU A 2 9.10 2.21 -0.31
N VAL A 3 9.78 3.24 -0.81
CA VAL A 3 9.15 4.40 -1.45
C VAL A 3 9.53 4.41 -2.93
N ILE A 4 8.53 4.45 -3.80
CA ILE A 4 8.69 4.52 -5.25
C ILE A 4 8.30 5.92 -5.70
N LEU A 5 9.31 6.73 -6.02
CA LEU A 5 9.13 8.08 -6.54
C LEU A 5 9.19 8.09 -8.07
N GLY A 6 8.29 8.82 -8.72
CA GLY A 6 8.44 9.09 -10.16
C GLY A 6 7.20 9.68 -10.84
N LYS A 7 7.41 10.27 -12.01
CA LYS A 7 6.32 10.83 -12.84
C LYS A 7 5.51 9.75 -13.56
N SER A 8 6.15 8.67 -14.00
CA SER A 8 5.53 7.52 -14.69
C SER A 8 6.20 6.19 -14.31
N GLY A 9 5.57 5.05 -14.62
CA GLY A 9 6.16 3.71 -14.45
C GLY A 9 6.14 3.13 -13.03
N LYS A 10 5.61 3.85 -12.04
CA LYS A 10 5.54 3.42 -10.63
C LYS A 10 4.78 2.10 -10.44
N SER A 11 3.65 1.93 -11.13
CA SER A 11 2.82 0.72 -11.02
C SER A 11 3.56 -0.54 -11.53
N ARG A 12 4.51 -0.42 -12.47
CA ARG A 12 5.36 -1.56 -12.90
C ARG A 12 6.35 -2.00 -11.82
N ILE A 13 6.85 -1.06 -11.04
CA ILE A 13 7.74 -1.36 -9.90
C ILE A 13 6.90 -1.97 -8.76
N LEU A 14 5.71 -1.42 -8.49
CA LEU A 14 4.75 -2.01 -7.56
C LEU A 14 4.41 -3.46 -7.92
N GLU A 15 4.06 -3.70 -9.18
CA GLU A 15 3.76 -5.03 -9.68
C GLU A 15 4.90 -6.03 -9.41
N ARG A 16 6.15 -5.60 -9.65
CA ARG A 16 7.33 -6.43 -9.38
C ARG A 16 7.47 -6.75 -7.89
N GLU A 17 7.25 -5.77 -7.01
CA GLU A 17 7.32 -5.98 -5.56
C GLU A 17 6.20 -6.91 -5.06
N MET A 18 4.98 -6.74 -5.58
CA MET A 18 3.84 -7.59 -5.23
C MET A 18 4.06 -9.04 -5.65
N LYS A 19 4.63 -9.27 -6.84
CA LYS A 19 4.95 -10.62 -7.35
C LYS A 19 5.98 -11.40 -6.52
N ALA A 20 6.70 -10.74 -5.62
CA ALA A 20 7.59 -11.41 -4.68
C ALA A 20 6.84 -12.13 -3.54
N TYR A 21 5.53 -11.92 -3.42
CA TYR A 21 4.67 -12.48 -2.38
C TYR A 21 3.51 -13.27 -3.02
N SER A 22 2.95 -14.22 -2.25
CA SER A 22 1.66 -14.83 -2.59
C SER A 22 0.54 -13.79 -2.49
N LYS A 23 -0.50 -13.90 -3.33
CA LYS A 23 -1.58 -12.89 -3.42
C LYS A 23 -2.31 -12.67 -2.10
N GLU A 24 -2.45 -13.73 -1.30
CA GLU A 24 -3.12 -13.75 0.00
C GLU A 24 -2.35 -12.97 1.07
N LYS A 25 -1.04 -12.74 0.85
CA LYS A 25 -0.15 -12.03 1.77
C LYS A 25 0.01 -10.55 1.43
N VAL A 26 -0.64 -10.09 0.37
CA VAL A 26 -0.56 -8.70 -0.11
C VAL A 26 -1.92 -8.04 0.13
N LEU A 27 -1.90 -6.81 0.63
CA LEU A 27 -3.06 -5.93 0.66
C LEU A 27 -2.76 -4.71 -0.22
N LEU A 28 -3.65 -4.44 -1.17
CA LEU A 28 -3.61 -3.21 -1.98
C LEU A 28 -4.62 -2.21 -1.42
N ILE A 29 -4.13 -1.03 -1.05
CA ILE A 29 -4.95 0.14 -0.74
C ILE A 29 -4.78 1.11 -1.90
N ASP A 30 -5.82 1.19 -2.74
CA ASP A 30 -5.80 1.89 -4.02
C ASP A 30 -6.53 3.24 -3.92
N LEU A 31 -5.80 4.35 -4.16
CA LEU A 31 -6.36 5.70 -4.25
C LEU A 31 -6.36 6.22 -5.69
N VAL A 32 -5.67 5.54 -6.60
CA VAL A 32 -5.40 6.02 -7.97
C VAL A 32 -6.32 5.32 -8.98
N GLY A 33 -6.80 4.12 -8.65
CA GLY A 33 -7.61 3.28 -9.51
C GLY A 33 -6.77 2.62 -10.59
N VAL A 34 -5.85 1.72 -10.21
CA VAL A 34 -5.02 0.97 -11.16
C VAL A 34 -5.43 -0.50 -11.20
N PRO A 35 -6.35 -0.89 -12.11
CA PRO A 35 -6.89 -2.25 -12.16
C PRO A 35 -5.83 -3.34 -12.34
N ALA A 36 -4.70 -3.02 -12.98
CA ALA A 36 -3.63 -3.99 -13.24
C ALA A 36 -3.06 -4.60 -11.95
N LEU A 37 -2.98 -3.81 -10.87
CA LEU A 37 -2.40 -4.27 -9.60
C LEU A 37 -3.32 -5.21 -8.83
N GLN A 38 -4.64 -5.10 -9.03
CA GLN A 38 -5.64 -5.93 -8.33
C GLN A 38 -5.43 -7.42 -8.61
N SER A 39 -4.92 -7.77 -9.79
CA SER A 39 -4.64 -9.16 -10.16
C SER A 39 -3.52 -9.82 -9.33
N HIS A 40 -2.75 -9.03 -8.57
CA HIS A 40 -1.60 -9.48 -7.77
C HIS A 40 -1.88 -9.57 -6.26
N THR A 41 -3.14 -9.43 -5.86
CA THR A 41 -3.55 -9.47 -4.47
C THR A 41 -4.91 -10.16 -4.31
N ALA A 42 -5.14 -10.84 -3.19
CA ALA A 42 -6.46 -11.33 -2.80
C ALA A 42 -7.25 -10.27 -2.02
N TRP A 43 -6.55 -9.25 -1.49
CA TRP A 43 -7.12 -8.20 -0.66
C TRP A 43 -6.93 -6.84 -1.36
N THR A 44 -8.03 -6.23 -1.80
CA THR A 44 -8.03 -4.89 -2.38
C THR A 44 -9.10 -4.06 -1.72
N THR A 45 -8.72 -2.86 -1.31
CA THR A 45 -9.65 -1.82 -0.89
C THR A 45 -9.35 -0.55 -1.65
N SER A 46 -10.40 0.07 -2.20
CA SER A 46 -10.34 1.42 -2.74
C SER A 46 -10.69 2.43 -1.67
N VAL A 47 -9.95 3.53 -1.61
CA VAL A 47 -10.29 4.66 -0.73
C VAL A 47 -10.14 5.99 -1.47
N GLU A 48 -10.79 7.03 -0.98
CA GLU A 48 -10.83 8.33 -1.67
C GLU A 48 -9.88 9.36 -1.05
N THR A 49 -9.61 9.24 0.25
CA THR A 49 -8.83 10.21 1.02
C THR A 49 -7.72 9.56 1.84
N TYR A 50 -6.75 10.38 2.29
CA TYR A 50 -5.71 9.91 3.21
C TYR A 50 -6.28 9.55 4.59
N GLN A 51 -7.37 10.20 5.02
CA GLN A 51 -8.03 9.85 6.27
C GLN A 51 -8.62 8.44 6.22
N ASP A 52 -9.19 8.03 5.08
CA ASP A 52 -9.73 6.69 4.89
C ASP A 52 -8.64 5.62 5.00
N VAL A 53 -7.44 5.90 4.46
CA VAL A 53 -6.27 5.01 4.64
C VAL A 53 -5.98 4.84 6.14
N VAL A 54 -5.95 5.93 6.90
CA VAL A 54 -5.62 5.87 8.33
C VAL A 54 -6.68 5.08 9.11
N ALA A 55 -7.96 5.28 8.80
CA ALA A 55 -9.04 4.50 9.39
C ALA A 55 -8.90 3.00 9.08
N LEU A 56 -8.56 2.66 7.84
CA LEU A 56 -8.32 1.28 7.42
C LEU A 56 -7.10 0.67 8.14
N LEU A 57 -6.02 1.42 8.34
CA LEU A 57 -4.86 0.95 9.09
C LEU A 57 -5.18 0.70 10.57
N MET A 58 -6.07 1.50 11.16
CA MET A 58 -6.58 1.25 12.52
C MET A 58 -7.43 -0.02 12.59
N GLU A 59 -8.25 -0.28 11.58
CA GLU A 59 -9.03 -1.52 11.49
C GLU A 59 -8.12 -2.75 11.34
N ILE A 60 -7.12 -2.67 10.46
CA ILE A 60 -6.14 -3.75 10.23
C ILE A 60 -5.40 -4.10 11.52
N GLU A 61 -5.06 -3.12 12.35
CA GLU A 61 -4.40 -3.36 13.63
C GLU A 61 -5.25 -4.21 14.59
N GLN A 62 -6.57 -4.09 14.52
CA GLN A 62 -7.51 -4.73 15.44
C GLN A 62 -8.11 -6.04 14.89
N ASN A 63 -7.86 -6.35 13.62
CA ASN A 63 -8.55 -7.41 12.89
C ASN A 63 -7.59 -8.56 12.52
N GLU A 64 -7.81 -9.71 13.14
CA GLU A 64 -6.97 -10.91 12.98
C GLU A 64 -6.96 -11.46 11.54
N ASN A 65 -7.98 -11.15 10.72
CA ASN A 65 -8.02 -11.58 9.31
C ASN A 65 -6.83 -11.05 8.50
N PHE A 66 -6.21 -9.95 8.94
CA PHE A 66 -5.04 -9.38 8.28
C PHE A 66 -3.71 -9.90 8.86
N ASN A 67 -3.71 -10.88 9.77
CA ASN A 67 -2.47 -11.44 10.32
C ASN A 67 -1.59 -12.10 9.25
N GLU A 68 -2.21 -12.72 8.25
CA GLU A 68 -1.48 -13.33 7.13
C GLU A 68 -0.94 -12.32 6.11
N VAL A 69 -1.44 -11.08 6.13
CA VAL A 69 -0.92 -10.01 5.27
C VAL A 69 0.48 -9.61 5.74
N GLU A 70 1.46 -9.79 4.88
CA GLU A 70 2.86 -9.43 5.12
C GLU A 70 3.24 -8.11 4.43
N MET A 71 2.56 -7.75 3.35
CA MET A 71 2.81 -6.54 2.57
C MET A 71 1.55 -5.69 2.44
N ILE A 72 1.67 -4.39 2.75
CA ILE A 72 0.66 -3.38 2.42
C ILE A 72 1.21 -2.48 1.32
N VAL A 73 0.52 -2.46 0.19
CA VAL A 73 0.80 -1.63 -0.96
C VAL A 73 -0.13 -0.42 -0.94
N LEU A 74 0.48 0.75 -0.91
CA LEU A 74 -0.17 2.05 -0.86
C LEU A 74 0.09 2.77 -2.18
N GLU A 75 -0.82 2.63 -3.14
CA GLU A 75 -0.70 3.34 -4.41
C GLU A 75 -1.27 4.75 -4.24
N PHE A 76 -0.42 5.67 -3.80
CA PHE A 76 -0.76 7.08 -3.63
C PHE A 76 -0.11 7.91 -4.74
N ASN A 77 -0.83 8.89 -5.25
CA ASN A 77 -0.20 10.04 -5.91
C ASN A 77 0.18 11.10 -4.85
N ALA A 78 0.75 10.65 -3.74
CA ALA A 78 1.05 11.49 -2.59
C ALA A 78 2.32 12.31 -2.76
N LYS A 79 2.46 13.36 -1.94
CA LYS A 79 3.72 14.08 -1.74
C LYS A 79 4.64 13.30 -0.79
N ILE A 80 5.95 13.56 -0.87
CA ILE A 80 6.95 12.85 -0.06
C ILE A 80 6.75 12.97 1.46
N GLU A 81 6.19 14.10 1.91
CA GLU A 81 5.88 14.36 3.32
C GLU A 81 4.90 13.34 3.89
N ILE A 82 3.95 12.88 3.06
CA ILE A 82 2.91 11.93 3.46
C ILE A 82 3.52 10.55 3.77
N ALA A 83 4.53 10.11 3.03
CA ALA A 83 5.16 8.81 3.27
C ALA A 83 5.85 8.71 4.64
N ARG A 84 6.31 9.84 5.22
CA ARG A 84 6.90 9.83 6.57
C ARG A 84 5.90 9.41 7.63
N TYR A 85 4.62 9.75 7.47
CA TYR A 85 3.56 9.34 8.41
C TYR A 85 3.32 7.82 8.40
N TYR A 86 3.54 7.16 7.26
CA TYR A 86 3.32 5.72 7.14
C TYR A 86 4.50 4.88 7.66
N LEU A 87 5.66 5.49 7.92
CA LEU A 87 6.79 4.79 8.54
C LEU A 87 6.47 4.31 9.97
N SER A 88 5.72 5.10 10.75
CA SER A 88 5.30 4.68 12.10
C SER A 88 4.28 3.54 12.03
N TRP A 89 3.37 3.59 11.05
CA TRP A 89 2.40 2.52 10.78
C TRP A 89 3.06 1.22 10.38
N GLU A 90 4.06 1.26 9.49
CA GLU A 90 4.82 0.06 9.11
C GLU A 90 5.40 -0.66 10.33
N LYS A 91 6.05 0.10 11.23
CA LYS A 91 6.62 -0.45 12.46
C LYS A 91 5.55 -0.97 13.41
N ARG A 92 4.44 -0.22 13.55
CA ARG A 92 3.34 -0.55 14.45
C ARG A 92 2.63 -1.85 14.06
N LEU A 93 2.39 -2.03 12.75
CA LEU A 93 1.71 -3.23 12.24
C LEU A 93 2.67 -4.40 12.01
N GLY A 94 3.99 -4.18 11.97
CA GLY A 94 4.97 -5.22 11.68
C GLY A 94 4.87 -5.80 10.27
N LYS A 95 4.35 -5.01 9.30
CA LYS A 95 4.15 -5.40 7.89
C LYS A 95 5.07 -4.59 7.00
N LYS A 96 5.45 -5.10 5.82
CA LYS A 96 6.22 -4.32 4.82
C LYS A 96 5.30 -3.32 4.13
N PHE A 97 5.68 -2.05 4.09
CA PHE A 97 4.94 -1.04 3.35
C PHE A 97 5.66 -0.70 2.04
N VAL A 98 4.89 -0.63 0.94
CA VAL A 98 5.37 -0.10 -0.34
C VAL A 98 4.46 1.04 -0.74
N ILE A 99 5.03 2.24 -0.93
CA ILE A 99 4.26 3.46 -1.19
C ILE A 99 4.72 4.08 -2.49
N THR A 100 3.79 4.48 -3.35
CA THR A 100 4.10 5.36 -4.48
C THR A 100 3.96 6.82 -4.10
N ILE A 101 4.83 7.65 -4.66
CA ILE A 101 4.85 9.08 -4.44
C ILE A 101 4.93 9.75 -5.81
N GLN A 102 4.09 10.76 -6.03
CA GLN A 102 4.14 11.55 -7.24
C GLN A 102 5.23 12.62 -7.09
N ASP A 103 6.18 12.59 -8.02
CA ASP A 103 7.19 13.64 -8.17
C ASP A 103 6.58 14.78 -8.99
N TYR A 104 6.44 15.96 -8.39
CA TYR A 104 5.87 17.15 -9.04
C TYR A 104 6.97 17.96 -9.71
#